data_AF-A0A7C6Y3G3-F1
#
_entry.id   AF-A0A7C6Y3G3-F1
#
_cell.length_a   1.000
_cell.length_b   1.000
_cell.length_c   1.000
_cell.angle_alpha   90.00
_cell.angle_beta   90.00
_cell.angle_gamma   90.00
#
_symmetry.space_group_name_H-M   'P 1'
#
loop_
_entity.id
_entity.type
_entity.pdbx_description
1 polymer ?
#
loop_
_entity_poly.entity_id
_entity_poly.type
_entity_poly.pdbx_seq_one_letter_code
_entity_poly.pdbx_strand_id
1 'polypeptide(L)' 'RAAFKPTASIGIEQPTVDLTTGEETMLAVAGRHDPCIVPRAVPAVEAAAAIGILDLLLEQ' A
#
# COMPACT_ATOMS: atom_id res chain seq x y z
N ARG A 1 -15.47 -6.74 -1.92
CA ARG A 1 -14.48 -7.09 -0.85
C ARG A 1 -13.09 -6.81 -1.40
N ALA A 2 -12.17 -6.33 -0.57
CA ALA A 2 -10.80 -6.03 -0.98
C ALA A 2 -9.82 -6.76 -0.05
N ALA A 3 -8.73 -7.28 -0.61
CA ALA A 3 -7.66 -7.93 0.14
C ALA A 3 -6.39 -7.07 0.06
N PHE A 4 -5.69 -6.92 1.18
CA PHE A 4 -4.50 -6.09 1.28
C PHE A 4 -3.33 -6.94 1.73
N LYS A 5 -2.22 -6.83 1.01
CA LYS A 5 -0.95 -7.40 1.47
C LYS A 5 -0.46 -6.63 2.72
N PRO A 6 0.34 -7.25 3.59
CA PRO A 6 1.02 -6.55 4.67
C PRO A 6 1.88 -5.38 4.17
N THR A 7 2.15 -4.44 5.06
CA THR A 7 3.07 -3.33 4.79
C THR A 7 4.47 -3.86 4.48
N ALA A 8 5.06 -3.38 3.38
CA ALA A 8 6.40 -3.83 2.96
C ALA A 8 7.50 -3.20 3.83
N SER A 9 7.27 -1.97 4.31
CA SER A 9 8.16 -1.29 5.24
C SER A 9 7.83 -1.72 6.66
N ILE A 10 8.77 -2.41 7.28
CA ILE A 10 8.75 -2.80 8.70
C ILE A 10 10.13 -2.50 9.29
N GLY A 11 10.22 -2.44 10.62
CA GLY A 11 11.47 -2.10 11.32
C GLY A 11 12.56 -3.18 11.28
N ILE A 12 12.35 -4.27 10.54
CA ILE A 12 13.31 -5.36 10.37
C ILE A 12 14.08 -5.10 9.06
N GLU A 13 15.38 -5.39 9.08
CA GLU A 13 16.23 -5.31 7.89
C GLU A 13 15.80 -6.35 6.83
N GLN A 14 15.72 -5.91 5.58
CA GLN A 14 15.20 -6.74 4.47
C GLN A 14 16.13 -6.68 3.26
N PRO A 15 16.34 -7.81 2.56
CA PRO A 15 17.07 -7.82 1.29
C PRO A 15 16.28 -7.11 0.20
N THR A 16 16.97 -6.32 -0.62
CA THR A 16 16.40 -5.59 -1.76
C THR A 16 17.52 -5.28 -2.76
N VAL A 17 17.18 -4.66 -3.89
CA VAL A 17 18.15 -4.19 -4.89
C VAL A 17 18.23 -2.67 -4.87
N ASP A 18 19.45 -2.13 -4.89
CA ASP A 18 19.68 -0.70 -5.13
C ASP A 18 19.48 -0.39 -6.62
N LEU A 19 18.55 0.51 -6.93
CA LEU A 19 18.18 0.79 -8.33
C LEU A 19 19.23 1.61 -9.10
N THR A 20 20.19 2.24 -8.43
CA THR A 20 21.26 3.02 -9.07
C THR A 20 22.42 2.13 -9.49
N THR A 21 22.81 1.20 -8.62
CA THR A 21 23.95 0.29 -8.82
C THR A 21 23.53 -1.05 -9.41
N GLY A 22 22.29 -1.48 -9.20
CA GLY A 22 21.77 -2.78 -9.62
C GLY A 22 22.23 -3.93 -8.72
N GLU A 23 22.83 -3.64 -7.56
CA GLU A 23 23.39 -4.64 -6.67
C GLU A 23 22.44 -5.00 -5.51
N GLU A 24 22.54 -6.23 -5.03
CA GLU A 24 21.83 -6.70 -3.84
C GLU A 24 22.32 -5.94 -2.60
N THR A 25 21.39 -5.48 -1.78
CA THR A 25 21.68 -4.70 -0.58
C THR A 25 20.67 -5.00 0.52
N MET A 26 21.04 -4.65 1.76
CA MET A 26 20.15 -4.75 2.92
C MET A 26 19.56 -3.37 3.23
N LEU A 27 18.23 -3.31 3.37
CA LEU A 27 17.50 -2.08 3.68
C LEU A 27 16.83 -2.18 5.05
N ALA A 28 17.17 -1.26 5.93
CA ALA A 28 16.46 -1.01 7.18
C ALA A 28 15.70 0.32 7.07
N VAL A 29 14.36 0.26 7.11
CA VAL A 29 13.54 1.48 7.06
C VAL A 29 13.25 1.96 8.48
N ALA A 30 13.79 3.12 8.84
CA ALA A 30 13.55 3.76 10.13
C ALA A 30 12.22 4.54 10.15
N GLY A 31 11.65 4.71 11.35
CA GLY A 31 10.45 5.54 11.56
C GLY A 31 9.21 4.75 11.95
N ARG A 32 8.04 5.40 11.85
CA ARG A 32 6.74 4.81 12.25
C ARG A 32 6.18 3.93 11.14
N HIS A 33 6.10 2.63 11.41
CA HIS A 33 5.45 1.66 10.53
C HIS A 33 4.03 1.38 10.95
N ASP A 34 3.18 1.08 9.97
CA ASP A 34 1.81 0.65 10.25
C ASP A 34 1.80 -0.87 10.45
N PRO A 35 1.39 -1.38 11.64
CA PRO A 35 1.32 -2.81 11.89
C PRO A 35 0.15 -3.47 11.14
N CYS A 36 -0.86 -2.70 10.73
CA CYS A 36 -2.01 -3.20 9.97
C CYS A 36 -2.64 -2.04 9.18
N ILE A 37 -2.36 -1.96 7.88
CA ILE A 37 -2.84 -0.86 7.03
C ILE A 37 -4.36 -0.91 6.76
N VAL A 38 -5.02 -2.04 7.04
CA VAL A 38 -6.40 -2.31 6.65
C VAL A 38 -7.40 -1.25 7.17
N PRO A 39 -7.39 -0.82 8.44
CA PRO A 39 -8.34 0.18 8.93
C PRO A 39 -8.24 1.51 8.19
N ARG A 40 -7.05 1.86 7.68
CA ARG A 40 -6.83 3.07 6.87
C ARG A 40 -7.23 2.87 5.41
N ALA A 41 -7.16 1.64 4.90
CA ALA A 41 -7.53 1.33 3.53
C ALA A 41 -9.05 1.31 3.31
N VAL A 42 -9.85 1.00 4.35
CA VAL A 42 -11.32 0.97 4.28
C VAL A 42 -11.90 2.28 3.69
N PRO A 43 -11.64 3.47 4.24
CA PRO A 43 -12.22 4.71 3.70
C PRO A 43 -11.77 4.99 2.25
N ALA A 44 -10.55 4.57 1.86
CA ALA A 44 -10.09 4.73 0.48
C ALA A 44 -10.85 3.82 -0.49
N VAL A 45 -11.14 2.57 -0.10
CA VAL A 45 -11.94 1.64 -0.89
C VAL A 45 -13.38 2.13 -1.03
N GLU A 46 -13.96 2.62 0.05
CA GLU A 46 -15.32 3.17 0.05
C GLU A 46 -15.43 4.37 -0.90
N ALA A 47 -14.47 5.30 -0.85
CA ALA A 47 -14.42 6.44 -1.75
C ALA A 47 -14.27 6.02 -3.23
N ALA A 48 -13.36 5.08 -3.52
CA ALA A 48 -13.17 4.58 -4.88
C ALA A 48 -14.45 3.89 -5.43
N ALA A 49 -15.13 3.11 -4.59
CA ALA A 49 -16.39 2.48 -4.96
C ALA A 49 -17.50 3.52 -5.19
N ALA A 50 -17.62 4.54 -4.34
CA ALA A 50 -18.61 5.61 -4.49
C ALA A 50 -18.40 6.40 -5.79
N ILE A 51 -17.15 6.72 -6.13
CA ILE A 51 -16.81 7.37 -7.40
C ILE A 51 -17.23 6.50 -8.59
N GLY A 52 -16.87 5.22 -8.59
CA GLY A 52 -17.24 4.31 -9.69
C GLY A 52 -18.76 4.14 -9.85
N ILE A 53 -19.49 4.10 -8.74
CA ILE A 53 -20.97 4.05 -8.78
C ILE A 53 -21.55 5.34 -9.35
N LEU A 54 -21.03 6.50 -8.95
CA LEU A 54 -21.49 7.79 -9.47
C LEU A 54 -21.28 7.90 -10.99
N ASP A 55 -20.11 7.48 -11.47
CA ASP A 55 -19.79 7.50 -12.91
C ASP A 55 -20.78 6.64 -13.71
N LEU A 56 -21.05 5.41 -13.25
CA LEU A 56 -22.04 4.51 -13.86
C LEU A 56 -23.47 5.07 -13.84
N LEU A 57 -23.80 5.97 -12.91
CA LEU A 57 -25.11 6.64 -12.87
C LEU A 57 -25.18 7.82 -13.84
N LEU A 58 -24.06 8.46 -14.16
CA LEU A 58 -23.99 9.59 -15.10
C LEU A 58 -23.97 9.11 -16.56
N GLU A 59 -23.49 7.89 -16.82
CA GLU A 59 -23.50 7.26 -18.15
C GLU A 59 -24.84 6.58 -18.51
N GLN A 60 -25.81 6.54 -17.58
CA GLN A 60 -27.18 6.07 -17.80
C GLN A 60 -28.09 7.17 -18.34
#